data_AF-A0A1B7W406-F1
#
_entry.id   AF-A0A1B7W406-F1
#
_cell.length_a   1.000
_cell.length_b   1.000
_cell.length_c   1.000
_cell.angle_alpha   90.00
_cell.angle_beta   90.00
_cell.angle_gamma   90.00
#
_symmetry.space_group_name_H-M   'P 1'
#
loop_
_entity.id
_entity.type
_entity.pdbx_description
1 polymer ?
#
loop_
_entity_poly.entity_id
_entity_poly.type
_entity_poly.pdbx_seq_one_letter_code
_entity_poly.pdbx_strand_id
1 'polypeptide(L)'
;PGGNMTNGVVAYAKSNKYAVIMWSSDSKDYSRPTVPRLMNNIFREAKPGGIVLMHDGGGDRTHTVKALPEIISKFRKQGYEFVTIPELLEMQDQYPSLIAHKSQKSQKLEKAKKP
;
A
#
# COMPACT_ATOMS: atom_id res chain seq x y z
N PRO A 1 3.30 -6.70 17.11
CA PRO A 1 3.34 -5.29 17.55
C PRO A 1 4.69 -4.65 17.24
N GLY A 2 4.71 -3.38 16.82
CA GLY A 2 5.97 -2.65 16.51
C GLY A 2 6.77 -3.21 15.32
N GLY A 3 6.16 -4.04 14.47
CA GLY A 3 6.85 -4.63 13.31
C GLY A 3 7.93 -5.68 13.63
N ASN A 4 8.05 -6.12 14.88
CA ASN A 4 9.04 -7.14 15.25
C ASN A 4 8.64 -8.51 14.69
N MET A 5 9.54 -9.12 13.89
CA MET A 5 9.36 -10.41 13.22
C MET A 5 10.31 -11.51 13.72
N THR A 6 11.26 -11.19 14.61
CA THR A 6 12.29 -12.15 15.07
C THR A 6 11.90 -12.91 16.32
N ASN A 7 10.77 -12.57 16.93
CA ASN A 7 10.23 -13.20 18.14
C ASN A 7 9.42 -14.49 17.87
N GLY A 8 9.62 -15.13 16.71
CA GLY A 8 8.89 -16.35 16.33
C GLY A 8 7.46 -16.11 15.78
N VAL A 9 6.96 -14.86 15.78
CA VAL A 9 5.60 -14.56 15.31
C VAL A 9 5.35 -14.98 13.87
N VAL A 10 6.37 -14.86 13.00
CA VAL A 10 6.27 -15.24 11.59
C VAL A 10 6.13 -16.75 11.44
N ALA A 11 6.90 -17.52 12.20
CA ALA A 11 6.83 -18.98 12.17
C ALA A 11 5.46 -19.46 12.66
N TYR A 12 4.97 -18.90 13.76
CA TYR A 12 3.64 -19.19 14.28
C TYR A 12 2.51 -18.82 13.31
N ALA A 13 2.60 -17.64 12.69
CA ALA A 13 1.63 -17.21 11.69
C ALA A 13 1.58 -18.20 10.52
N LYS A 14 2.76 -18.58 10.00
CA LYS A 14 2.88 -19.55 8.90
C LYS A 14 2.30 -20.92 9.26
N SER A 15 2.58 -21.46 10.46
CA SER A 15 2.04 -22.77 10.88
C SER A 15 0.51 -22.77 11.01
N ASN A 16 -0.08 -21.59 11.27
CA ASN A 16 -1.52 -21.40 11.41
C ASN A 16 -2.19 -20.83 10.15
N LYS A 17 -1.49 -20.82 9.01
CA LYS A 17 -2.00 -20.35 7.71
C LYS A 17 -2.43 -18.87 7.71
N TYR A 18 -1.76 -18.04 8.52
CA TYR A 18 -1.91 -16.59 8.48
C TYR A 18 -0.87 -15.95 7.58
N ALA A 19 -1.25 -14.85 6.92
CA ALA A 19 -0.32 -13.96 6.25
C ALA A 19 0.19 -12.91 7.23
N VAL A 20 1.50 -12.60 7.15
CA VAL A 20 2.10 -11.47 7.88
C VAL A 20 2.27 -10.32 6.90
N ILE A 21 1.54 -9.23 7.14
CA ILE A 21 1.51 -8.06 6.26
C ILE A 21 2.17 -6.89 6.98
N MET A 22 3.17 -6.30 6.32
CA MET A 22 3.85 -5.09 6.78
C MET A 22 3.36 -3.88 5.99
N TRP A 23 3.99 -2.74 6.19
CA TRP A 23 3.71 -1.50 5.47
C TRP A 23 4.93 -1.07 4.67
N SER A 24 4.71 -0.23 3.66
CA SER A 24 5.77 0.38 2.86
C SER A 24 5.93 1.89 3.09
N SER A 25 4.97 2.51 3.78
CA SER A 25 4.96 3.93 4.13
C SER A 25 4.43 4.08 5.55
N ASP A 26 5.23 4.67 6.44
CA ASP A 26 4.86 4.86 7.85
C ASP A 26 4.52 6.33 8.13
N SER A 27 3.29 6.61 8.54
CA SER A 27 2.86 7.96 8.93
C SER A 27 3.57 8.48 10.18
N LYS A 28 4.05 7.57 11.04
CA LYS A 28 4.52 7.83 12.41
C LYS A 28 3.49 8.56 13.27
N ASP A 29 2.21 8.39 12.98
CA ASP A 29 1.14 9.08 13.68
C ASP A 29 1.05 8.72 15.17
N TYR A 30 1.52 7.53 15.56
CA TYR A 30 1.66 7.12 16.97
C TYR A 30 2.44 8.15 17.81
N SER A 31 3.43 8.85 17.23
CA SER A 31 4.21 9.88 17.93
C SER A 31 3.51 11.25 18.00
N ARG A 32 2.25 11.34 17.56
CA ARG A 32 1.42 12.57 17.51
C ARG A 32 2.11 13.76 16.82
N PRO A 33 2.73 13.59 15.64
CA PRO A 33 3.31 14.71 14.90
C PRO A 33 2.23 15.69 14.44
N THR A 34 2.62 16.88 13.99
CA THR A 34 1.69 17.81 13.33
C THR A 34 1.14 17.21 12.03
N VAL A 35 -0.05 17.64 11.60
CA VAL A 35 -0.68 17.17 10.34
C VAL A 35 0.27 17.28 9.14
N PRO A 36 0.99 18.40 8.89
CA PRO A 36 1.91 18.49 7.77
C PRO A 36 3.07 17.47 7.85
N ARG A 37 3.61 17.23 9.05
CA ARG A 37 4.71 16.27 9.27
C ARG A 37 4.24 14.84 9.01
N LEU A 38 3.05 14.48 9.49
CA LEU A 38 2.40 13.20 9.24
C LEU A 38 2.24 12.96 7.74
N MET A 39 1.64 13.92 7.03
CA MET A 39 1.43 13.82 5.59
C MET A 39 2.75 13.69 4.83
N ASN A 40 3.77 14.48 5.20
CA ASN A 40 5.09 14.39 4.57
C ASN A 40 5.74 13.00 4.76
N ASN A 41 5.55 12.36 5.92
CA ASN A 41 6.04 10.99 6.13
C ASN A 41 5.37 10.01 5.17
N ILE A 42 4.04 10.12 4.99
CA ILE A 42 3.28 9.26 4.09
C ILE A 42 3.74 9.45 2.64
N PHE A 43 3.68 10.68 2.13
CA PHE A 43 3.86 10.96 0.70
C PHE A 43 5.30 10.83 0.21
N ARG A 44 6.29 10.90 1.11
CA ARG A 44 7.70 10.66 0.75
C ARG A 44 7.97 9.20 0.35
N GLU A 45 7.21 8.26 0.91
CA GLU A 45 7.45 6.81 0.76
C GLU A 45 6.35 6.11 -0.04
N ALA A 46 5.22 6.79 -0.29
CA ALA A 46 4.10 6.25 -1.04
C ALA A 46 4.45 5.99 -2.51
N LYS A 47 4.00 4.83 -3.02
CA LYS A 47 4.19 4.36 -4.40
C LYS A 47 3.03 3.44 -4.80
N PRO A 48 2.76 3.23 -6.10
CA PRO A 48 1.77 2.26 -6.55
C PRO A 48 2.02 0.87 -5.95
N GLY A 49 0.96 0.23 -5.48
CA GLY A 49 1.02 -1.05 -4.78
C GLY A 49 1.54 -0.99 -3.32
N GLY A 50 1.71 0.22 -2.76
CA GLY A 50 2.16 0.42 -1.39
C GLY A 50 1.06 0.30 -0.33
N ILE A 51 1.48 0.11 0.92
CA ILE A 51 0.62 0.03 2.11
C ILE A 51 1.04 1.15 3.08
N VAL A 52 0.10 2.01 3.46
CA VAL A 52 0.32 3.10 4.43
C VAL A 52 -0.11 2.65 5.83
N LEU A 53 0.77 2.77 6.82
CA LEU A 53 0.45 2.51 8.23
C LEU A 53 -0.07 3.75 8.95
N MET A 54 -1.22 3.61 9.61
CA MET A 54 -1.85 4.60 10.50
C MET A 54 -2.49 3.89 11.71
N HIS A 55 -2.75 4.61 12.80
CA HIS A 55 -3.33 4.06 14.03
C HIS A 55 -4.65 4.73 14.41
N ASP A 56 -5.63 3.93 14.83
CA ASP A 56 -6.94 4.35 15.33
C ASP A 56 -7.09 4.24 16.86
N GLY A 57 -6.09 3.66 17.55
CA GLY A 57 -6.03 3.50 19.01
C GLY A 57 -4.76 4.07 19.66
N GLY A 58 -4.62 3.91 20.99
CA GLY A 58 -3.41 4.31 21.73
C GLY A 58 -3.39 5.78 22.22
N GLY A 59 -4.54 6.35 22.55
CA GLY A 59 -4.70 7.72 23.06
C GLY A 59 -5.11 8.71 21.97
N ASP A 60 -4.87 10.01 22.19
CA ASP A 60 -5.38 11.07 21.28
C ASP A 60 -4.88 10.91 19.83
N ARG A 61 -5.83 10.78 18.89
CA ARG A 61 -5.64 10.62 17.44
C ARG A 61 -6.13 11.83 16.64
N THR A 62 -6.38 12.99 17.28
CA THR A 62 -6.96 14.18 16.63
C THR A 62 -6.20 14.60 15.37
N HIS A 63 -4.86 14.54 15.37
CA HIS A 63 -4.07 14.86 14.17
C HIS A 63 -4.24 13.82 13.05
N THR A 64 -4.30 12.53 13.38
CA THR A 64 -4.57 11.45 12.42
C THR A 64 -5.93 11.67 11.75
N VAL A 65 -6.97 11.89 12.55
CA VAL A 65 -8.35 12.10 12.06
C VAL A 65 -8.46 13.36 11.20
N LYS A 66 -7.80 14.46 11.61
CA LYS A 66 -7.77 15.71 10.82
C LYS A 66 -7.04 15.54 9.48
N ALA A 67 -5.99 14.73 9.42
CA ALA A 67 -5.20 14.53 8.19
C ALA A 67 -5.90 13.60 7.17
N LEU A 68 -6.72 12.65 7.66
CA LEU A 68 -7.26 11.56 6.84
C LEU A 68 -8.03 12.02 5.58
N PRO A 69 -8.93 13.03 5.64
CA PRO A 69 -9.63 13.52 4.43
C PRO A 69 -8.68 14.07 3.37
N GLU A 70 -7.62 14.79 3.78
CA GLU A 70 -6.65 15.37 2.85
C GLU A 70 -5.76 14.30 2.22
N ILE A 71 -5.36 13.28 3.01
CA ILE A 71 -4.61 12.12 2.52
C ILE A 71 -5.40 11.39 1.43
N ILE A 72 -6.66 11.06 1.70
CA ILE A 72 -7.55 10.37 0.75
C ILE A 72 -7.73 11.22 -0.52
N SER A 73 -7.99 12.52 -0.36
CA SER A 73 -8.16 13.44 -1.49
C SER A 73 -6.91 13.50 -2.38
N LYS A 74 -5.71 13.64 -1.78
CA LYS A 74 -4.45 13.72 -2.54
C LYS A 74 -4.14 12.44 -3.31
N PHE A 75 -4.33 11.26 -2.70
CA PHE A 75 -4.13 9.99 -3.40
C PHE A 75 -5.11 9.81 -4.55
N ARG A 76 -6.41 10.09 -4.34
CA ARG A 76 -7.41 10.04 -5.43
C ARG A 76 -7.07 10.99 -6.57
N LYS A 77 -6.61 12.22 -6.27
CA LYS A 77 -6.15 13.18 -7.30
C LYS A 77 -4.94 12.69 -8.09
N GLN A 78 -4.11 11.84 -7.51
CA GLN A 78 -2.98 11.19 -8.19
C GLN A 78 -3.38 9.91 -8.95
N GLY A 79 -4.67 9.55 -8.96
CA GLY A 79 -5.18 8.37 -9.66
C GLY A 79 -5.07 7.06 -8.88
N TYR A 80 -4.80 7.12 -7.57
CA TYR A 80 -4.79 5.93 -6.73
C TYR A 80 -6.21 5.47 -6.39
N GLU A 81 -6.36 4.16 -6.32
CA GLU A 81 -7.51 3.48 -5.73
C GLU A 81 -7.14 2.95 -4.34
N PHE A 82 -8.08 3.05 -3.39
CA PHE A 82 -7.93 2.45 -2.07
C PHE A 82 -8.60 1.09 -2.10
N VAL A 83 -7.80 0.06 -1.87
CA VAL A 83 -8.23 -1.33 -1.88
C VAL A 83 -7.89 -1.98 -0.53
N THR A 84 -8.51 -3.12 -0.26
CA THR A 84 -8.16 -3.99 0.85
C THR A 84 -6.85 -4.74 0.57
N ILE A 85 -6.26 -5.33 1.60
CA ILE A 85 -5.03 -6.14 1.44
C ILE A 85 -5.24 -7.35 0.51
N PRO A 86 -6.33 -8.14 0.62
CA PRO A 86 -6.57 -9.24 -0.32
C PRO A 86 -6.63 -8.77 -1.79
N GLU A 87 -7.38 -7.70 -2.08
CA GLU A 87 -7.47 -7.12 -3.43
C GLU A 87 -6.10 -6.66 -3.92
N LEU A 88 -5.30 -6.00 -3.07
CA LEU A 88 -3.94 -5.59 -3.41
C LEU A 88 -3.06 -6.79 -3.82
N LEU A 89 -3.11 -7.89 -3.06
CA LEU A 89 -2.33 -9.09 -3.34
C LEU A 89 -2.78 -9.77 -4.64
N GLU A 90 -4.10 -9.88 -4.86
CA GLU A 90 -4.66 -10.40 -6.10
C GLU A 90 -4.22 -9.57 -7.32
N MET A 91 -4.24 -8.23 -7.21
CA MET A 91 -3.76 -7.33 -8.26
C MET A 91 -2.27 -7.51 -8.53
N GLN A 92 -1.44 -7.74 -7.50
CA GLN A 92 0.00 -7.98 -7.66
C GLN A 92 0.31 -9.31 -8.35
N ASP A 93 -0.41 -10.36 -8.01
CA ASP A 93 -0.28 -11.66 -8.69
C ASP A 93 -0.70 -11.58 -10.16
N GLN A 94 -1.69 -10.74 -10.47
CA GLN A 94 -2.12 -10.47 -11.84
C GLN A 94 -1.21 -9.50 -12.60
N TYR A 95 -0.42 -8.66 -11.94
CA TYR A 95 0.37 -7.62 -12.62
C TYR A 95 1.37 -8.18 -13.65
N PRO A 96 2.17 -9.22 -13.33
CA PRO A 96 3.04 -9.86 -14.31
C PRO A 96 2.27 -10.44 -15.51
N SER A 97 1.09 -11.03 -15.28
CA SER A 97 0.29 -11.63 -16.34
C SER A 97 -0.39 -10.58 -17.22
N LEU A 98 -0.84 -9.46 -16.64
CA LEU A 98 -1.40 -8.31 -17.38
C LEU A 98 -0.36 -7.63 -18.27
N ILE A 99 0.88 -7.45 -17.79
CA ILE A 99 1.98 -6.91 -18.60
C ILE A 99 2.34 -7.88 -19.73
N ALA A 100 2.42 -9.18 -19.44
CA ALA A 100 2.69 -10.20 -20.46
C ALA A 100 1.61 -10.19 -21.57
N HIS A 101 0.33 -10.11 -21.21
CA HIS A 101 -0.78 -10.07 -22.15
C HIS A 101 -0.80 -8.76 -22.98
N LYS A 102 -0.55 -7.60 -22.35
CA LYS A 102 -0.43 -6.32 -23.08
C LYS A 102 0.72 -6.34 -24.07
N SER A 103 1.90 -6.85 -23.67
CA SER A 103 3.07 -6.96 -24.53
C SER A 103 2.79 -7.85 -25.75
N GLN A 104 2.19 -9.02 -25.55
CA GLN A 104 1.82 -9.93 -26.63
C GLN A 104 0.78 -9.32 -27.59
N LYS A 105 -0.24 -8.63 -27.06
CA LYS A 105 -1.27 -7.96 -27.88
C LYS A 105 -0.66 -6.84 -28.72
N SER A 106 0.21 -6.01 -28.14
CA SER A 106 0.93 -4.94 -28.85
C SER A 106 1.84 -5.48 -29.95
N GLN A 107 2.62 -6.53 -29.67
CA GLN A 107 3.49 -7.18 -30.68
C GLN A 107 2.68 -7.80 -31.83
N LYS A 108 1.50 -8.38 -31.53
CA LYS A 108 0.61 -8.96 -32.55
C LYS A 108 -0.02 -7.88 -33.44
N LEU A 109 -0.43 -6.76 -32.85
CA LEU A 109 -0.92 -5.57 -33.57
C LEU A 109 0.17 -4.93 -34.45
N GLU A 110 1.42 -4.91 -33.99
CA GLU A 110 2.55 -4.37 -34.74
C GLU A 110 2.97 -5.28 -35.91
N LYS A 111 2.95 -6.61 -35.70
CA LYS A 111 3.17 -7.59 -36.78
C LYS A 111 2.05 -7.58 -37.82
N ALA A 112 0.80 -7.35 -37.42
CA ALA A 112 -0.34 -7.22 -38.34
C ALA A 112 -0.34 -5.92 -39.17
N LYS A 113 0.54 -4.96 -38.85
CA LYS A 113 0.71 -3.69 -39.57
C LYS A 113 1.94 -3.65 -40.48
N LYS A 114 2.79 -4.69 -40.48
CA LYS A 114 3.89 -4.81 -41.45
C LYS A 114 3.37 -5.55 -42.70
N PRO A 115 3.62 -5.03 -43.92
CA PRO A 115 3.18 -5.65 -45.17
C PRO A 115 3.87 -6.99 -45.43
#